data_AF-A0A640S716-F1
#
_entry.id   AF-A0A640S716-F1
#
_cell.length_a   1.000
_cell.length_b   1.000
_cell.length_c   1.000
_cell.angle_alpha   90.00
_cell.angle_beta   90.00
_cell.angle_gamma   90.00
#
_symmetry.space_group_name_H-M   'P 1'
#
loop_
_entity.id
_entity.type
_entity.pdbx_description
1 polymer ?
#
loop_
_entity_poly.entity_id
_entity_poly.type
_entity_poly.pdbx_seq_one_letter_code
_entity_poly.pdbx_strand_id
1 'polypeptide(L)'
;MKTSLHWDGEAIVAVDQRVLPREYRLLRITSVAELIGAIQSLAIRGAPAIGLAGALGVALSAHLHRAAGETGAAAVEADAARLAQARPTAVNLAWGVRRALGRLAEGPEAVLAEATAMLAEDAAVNGAAARRAADLVRSLTPDRPLRLLTHCNTGRLATAAVGTALGTILELAERGCVAEVLVDETRPLLQGARLTAWELGEAAVPYRICVDSAAAAAMAQGLVDCVLVGADRIADNGDTANKIGTYTLAVAAAHHGIPFLVVAPESTWDRTLPDGSGIVIEERDPAEVTHYAGTAAAPVDAGVYNPAFDVTPARLITAIVSERRTVSGGRAAERGTSADTVVDASPSDRIAALLTSFPDCPEPGVVFRDLAGVYAEPGLLAQLAGHVTRHLGAGFDRILAVESRGFVLGSALAVLAGVPLTLARKPGKLPGPVYEAAYDLEYGSDRLELQKGAIAPGERVLCVDDVLATGGTLSAAAALVEAGGAEVAGLAVVVALAGLGGRERLSGHPLLALHEVTDAK
;
A
#
# COMPACT_ATOMS: atom_id res chain seq x y z
N MET A 1 30.40 6.58 4.48
CA MET A 1 29.10 6.55 3.76
C MET A 1 29.16 7.58 2.64
N LYS A 2 28.80 7.23 1.40
CA LYS A 2 28.81 8.21 0.29
C LYS A 2 27.61 9.14 0.40
N THR A 3 27.84 10.44 0.27
CA THR A 3 26.78 11.47 0.26
C THR A 3 26.64 12.08 -1.13
N SER A 4 25.46 12.60 -1.45
CA SER A 4 25.22 13.37 -2.68
C SER A 4 25.45 14.87 -2.53
N LEU A 5 25.56 15.34 -1.28
CA LEU A 5 25.68 16.73 -0.88
C LEU A 5 26.47 16.82 0.43
N HIS A 6 27.49 17.69 0.49
CA HIS A 6 28.24 17.99 1.72
C HIS A 6 28.91 19.36 1.68
N TRP A 7 29.39 19.82 2.83
CA TRP A 7 30.28 20.97 2.98
C TRP A 7 31.73 20.49 3.04
N ASP A 8 32.63 21.13 2.30
CA ASP A 8 34.06 20.73 2.26
C ASP A 8 35.01 21.65 3.04
N GLY A 9 34.46 22.66 3.73
CA GLY A 9 35.21 23.69 4.45
C GLY A 9 35.05 25.08 3.85
N GLU A 10 34.84 25.17 2.54
CA GLU A 10 34.70 26.44 1.81
C GLU A 10 33.49 26.50 0.87
N ALA A 11 33.09 25.34 0.34
CA ALA A 11 32.10 25.23 -0.71
C ALA A 11 31.10 24.11 -0.43
N ILE A 12 29.97 24.19 -1.13
CA ILE A 12 29.01 23.11 -1.20
C ILE A 12 29.46 22.16 -2.32
N VAL A 13 29.66 20.90 -2.00
CA VAL A 13 29.99 19.87 -2.98
C VAL A 13 28.76 18.99 -3.21
N ALA A 14 28.32 18.89 -4.45
CA ALA A 14 27.13 18.14 -4.83
C ALA A 14 27.35 17.29 -6.08
N VAL A 15 26.68 16.14 -6.18
CA VAL A 15 26.69 15.33 -7.41
C VAL A 15 25.84 16.00 -8.48
N ASP A 16 26.36 16.19 -9.69
CA ASP A 16 25.59 16.70 -10.82
C ASP A 16 24.67 15.62 -11.41
N GLN A 17 23.42 15.59 -10.94
CA GLN A 17 22.47 14.56 -11.37
C GLN A 17 22.07 14.65 -12.85
N ARG A 18 22.35 15.77 -13.54
CA ARG A 18 21.96 15.96 -14.95
C ARG A 18 22.81 15.15 -15.90
N VAL A 19 24.04 14.81 -15.52
CA VAL A 19 24.99 14.07 -16.38
C VAL A 19 25.03 12.58 -16.06
N LEU A 20 24.40 12.15 -14.97
CA LEU A 20 24.16 10.72 -14.70
C LEU A 20 23.18 10.12 -15.72
N PRO A 21 23.40 8.87 -16.16
CA PRO A 21 24.43 7.93 -15.69
C PRO A 21 25.76 7.98 -16.46
N ARG A 22 25.90 8.88 -17.45
CA ARG A 22 27.06 8.94 -18.36
C ARG A 22 28.36 9.31 -17.64
N GLU A 23 28.28 10.24 -16.70
CA GLU A 23 29.44 10.79 -16.01
C GLU A 23 29.12 11.01 -14.52
N TYR A 24 30.00 10.56 -13.64
CA TYR A 24 29.97 10.94 -12.23
C TYR A 24 30.79 12.21 -12.05
N ARG A 25 30.11 13.35 -11.95
CA ARG A 25 30.72 14.67 -11.78
C ARG A 25 30.27 15.33 -10.50
N LEU A 26 31.22 15.92 -9.76
CA LEU A 26 30.96 16.75 -8.60
C LEU A 26 30.96 18.23 -9.01
N LEU A 27 29.95 18.96 -8.56
CA LEU A 27 29.90 20.42 -8.58
C LEU A 27 30.53 20.93 -7.29
N ARG A 28 31.43 21.91 -7.42
CA ARG A 28 31.88 22.75 -6.30
C ARG A 28 31.19 24.09 -6.43
N ILE A 29 30.23 24.35 -5.54
CA ILE A 29 29.36 25.53 -5.56
C ILE A 29 29.88 26.52 -4.52
N THR A 30 30.29 27.69 -5.00
CA THR A 30 30.99 28.73 -4.23
C THR A 30 30.18 30.01 -4.09
N SER A 31 29.01 30.10 -4.74
CA SER A 31 28.08 31.21 -4.58
C SER A 31 26.61 30.76 -4.47
N VAL A 32 25.79 31.63 -3.87
CA VAL A 32 24.33 31.43 -3.78
C VAL A 32 23.68 31.37 -5.17
N ALA A 33 24.17 32.16 -6.13
CA ALA A 33 23.67 32.14 -7.50
C ALA A 33 23.91 30.79 -8.21
N GLU A 34 25.10 30.21 -8.03
CA GLU A 34 25.43 28.88 -8.54
C GLU A 34 24.52 27.80 -7.93
N LEU A 35 24.24 27.89 -6.62
CA LEU A 35 23.35 26.95 -5.94
C LEU A 35 21.92 27.03 -6.49
N ILE A 36 21.39 28.24 -6.65
CA ILE A 36 20.06 28.47 -7.25
C ILE A 36 20.01 27.85 -8.66
N GLY A 37 21.03 28.09 -9.49
CA GLY A 37 21.14 27.49 -10.82
C GLY A 37 21.21 25.96 -10.80
N ALA A 38 21.91 25.37 -9.83
CA ALA A 38 21.97 23.92 -9.64
C ALA A 38 20.60 23.32 -9.26
N ILE A 39 19.82 23.99 -8.42
CA ILE A 39 18.47 23.56 -8.03
C ILE A 39 17.49 23.70 -9.22
N GLN A 40 17.51 24.83 -9.92
CA GLN A 40 16.61 25.11 -11.04
C GLN A 40 16.85 24.20 -12.24
N SER A 41 18.11 23.92 -12.55
CA SER A 41 18.48 23.00 -13.64
C SER A 41 18.35 21.52 -13.28
N LEU A 42 17.90 21.20 -12.06
CA LEU A 42 17.77 19.83 -11.52
C LEU A 42 19.10 19.09 -11.37
N ALA A 43 20.22 19.81 -11.25
CA ALA A 43 21.49 19.22 -10.85
C ALA A 43 21.42 18.69 -9.42
N ILE A 44 20.69 19.40 -8.55
CA ILE A 44 20.31 18.96 -7.20
C ILE A 44 18.78 18.82 -7.19
N ARG A 45 18.29 17.61 -6.91
CA ARG A 45 16.86 17.31 -6.86
C ARG A 45 16.54 16.24 -5.82
N GLY A 46 15.25 16.09 -5.53
CA GLY A 46 14.72 15.33 -4.40
C GLY A 46 14.34 16.29 -3.27
N ALA A 47 13.14 16.12 -2.71
CA ALA A 47 12.60 17.08 -1.75
C ALA A 47 13.52 17.27 -0.54
N PRO A 48 14.05 16.21 0.12
CA PRO A 48 14.97 16.41 1.24
C PRO A 48 16.33 16.99 0.80
N ALA A 49 16.92 16.53 -0.31
CA ALA A 49 18.20 17.05 -0.80
C ALA A 49 18.15 18.55 -1.14
N ILE A 50 17.07 19.03 -1.74
CA ILE A 50 16.88 20.46 -2.00
C ILE A 50 16.75 21.25 -0.69
N GLY A 51 16.07 20.71 0.33
CA GLY A 51 15.98 21.34 1.64
C GLY A 51 17.35 21.51 2.32
N LEU A 52 18.16 20.46 2.31
CA LEU A 52 19.51 20.47 2.86
C LEU A 52 20.45 21.37 2.04
N ALA A 53 20.29 21.40 0.72
CA ALA A 53 21.00 22.34 -0.15
C ALA A 53 20.64 23.79 0.22
N GLY A 54 19.37 24.08 0.49
CA GLY A 54 18.92 25.39 1.00
C GLY A 54 19.61 25.79 2.31
N ALA A 55 19.68 24.86 3.28
CA ALA A 55 20.36 25.10 4.56
C ALA A 55 21.87 25.39 4.37
N LEU A 56 22.55 24.58 3.56
CA LEU A 56 23.95 24.81 3.20
C LEU A 56 24.13 26.12 2.40
N GLY A 57 23.14 26.53 1.61
CA GLY A 57 23.16 27.81 0.90
C GLY A 57 23.17 29.02 1.84
N VAL A 58 22.40 28.96 2.93
CA VAL A 58 22.45 29.99 3.99
C VAL A 58 23.80 29.96 4.70
N ALA A 59 24.35 28.78 4.99
CA ALA A 59 25.69 28.65 5.57
C ALA A 59 26.79 29.21 4.65
N LEU A 60 26.72 28.93 3.34
CA LEU A 60 27.62 29.48 2.33
C LEU A 60 27.53 31.01 2.28
N SER A 61 26.31 31.57 2.27
CA SER A 61 26.12 33.03 2.29
C SER A 61 26.72 33.64 3.56
N ALA A 62 26.44 33.06 4.74
CA ALA A 62 27.01 33.53 6.01
C ALA A 62 28.54 33.44 6.04
N HIS A 63 29.11 32.38 5.47
CA HIS A 63 30.56 32.22 5.32
C HIS A 63 31.17 33.31 4.42
N LEU A 64 30.54 33.61 3.29
CA LEU A 64 31.00 34.66 2.36
C LEU A 64 30.90 36.07 2.98
N HIS A 65 29.89 36.32 3.81
CA HIS A 65 29.63 37.63 4.42
C HIS A 65 30.22 37.81 5.84
N ARG A 66 30.98 36.84 6.36
CA ARG A 66 31.51 36.82 7.74
C ARG A 66 32.30 38.07 8.18
N ALA A 67 32.90 38.79 7.23
CA ALA A 67 33.72 39.97 7.50
C ALA A 67 32.95 41.30 7.57
N ALA A 68 31.63 41.30 7.30
CA ALA A 68 30.87 42.53 7.01
C ALA A 68 30.04 43.12 8.18
N GLY A 69 30.09 42.57 9.40
CA GLY A 69 29.31 43.09 10.55
C GLY A 69 27.78 43.02 10.36
N GLU A 70 26.99 43.95 10.94
CA GLU A 70 25.51 44.03 10.79
C GLU A 70 25.07 44.06 9.31
N THR A 71 25.87 44.64 8.43
CA THR A 71 25.63 44.67 6.98
C THR A 71 25.67 43.27 6.35
N GLY A 72 26.41 42.33 6.95
CA GLY A 72 26.46 40.93 6.52
C GLY A 72 25.17 40.16 6.79
N ALA A 73 24.47 40.45 7.89
CA ALA A 73 23.22 39.76 8.23
C ALA A 73 22.10 40.06 7.22
N ALA A 74 21.92 41.34 6.85
CA ALA A 74 20.93 41.74 5.85
C ALA A 74 21.21 41.12 4.46
N ALA A 75 22.48 40.95 4.09
CA ALA A 75 22.86 40.27 2.86
C ALA A 75 22.50 38.77 2.89
N VAL A 76 22.75 38.10 4.03
CA VAL A 76 22.38 36.68 4.21
C VAL A 76 20.86 36.49 4.16
N GLU A 77 20.09 37.39 4.77
CA GLU A 77 18.62 37.36 4.72
C GLU A 77 18.09 37.54 3.29
N ALA A 78 18.68 38.46 2.52
CA ALA A 78 18.32 38.65 1.11
C ALA A 78 18.65 37.40 0.28
N ASP A 79 19.80 36.77 0.52
CA ASP A 79 20.20 35.54 -0.15
C ASP A 79 19.30 34.36 0.22
N ALA A 80 18.94 34.23 1.49
CA ALA A 80 17.99 33.24 1.97
C ALA A 80 16.62 33.41 1.30
N ALA A 81 16.12 34.65 1.16
CA ALA A 81 14.88 34.91 0.44
C ALA A 81 14.95 34.48 -1.03
N ARG A 82 16.06 34.75 -1.72
CA ARG A 82 16.29 34.29 -3.11
C ARG A 82 16.34 32.77 -3.20
N LEU A 83 17.03 32.11 -2.28
CA LEU A 83 17.13 30.64 -2.22
C LEU A 83 15.75 30.00 -2.02
N ALA A 84 14.95 30.48 -1.06
CA ALA A 84 13.62 29.94 -0.79
C ALA A 84 12.67 30.02 -2.00
N GLN A 85 12.89 30.99 -2.90
CA GLN A 85 12.09 31.20 -4.12
C GLN A 85 12.66 30.49 -5.35
N ALA A 86 13.78 29.77 -5.26
CA ALA A 86 14.40 29.14 -6.43
C ALA A 86 13.47 28.12 -7.11
N ARG A 87 12.63 27.42 -6.31
CA ARG A 87 11.54 26.54 -6.75
C ARG A 87 10.35 26.65 -5.78
N PRO A 88 9.39 27.56 -6.00
CA PRO A 88 8.34 27.89 -5.02
C PRO A 88 7.45 26.71 -4.58
N THR A 89 7.32 25.67 -5.40
CA THR A 89 6.55 24.45 -5.07
C THR A 89 7.30 23.50 -4.13
N ALA A 90 8.62 23.66 -3.96
CA ALA A 90 9.45 22.81 -3.11
C ALA A 90 9.46 23.30 -1.65
N VAL A 91 8.45 22.90 -0.87
CA VAL A 91 8.29 23.32 0.54
C VAL A 91 9.52 23.01 1.41
N ASN A 92 10.21 21.90 1.14
CA ASN A 92 11.43 21.51 1.86
C ASN A 92 12.56 22.54 1.68
N LEU A 93 12.64 23.23 0.53
CA LEU A 93 13.63 24.27 0.29
C LEU A 93 13.46 25.42 1.28
N ALA A 94 12.25 25.98 1.34
CA ALA A 94 11.93 27.06 2.26
C ALA A 94 12.08 26.63 3.73
N TRP A 95 11.71 25.39 4.07
CA TRP A 95 11.95 24.83 5.40
C TRP A 95 13.45 24.82 5.75
N GLY A 96 14.29 24.30 4.87
CA GLY A 96 15.72 24.18 5.13
C GLY A 96 16.41 25.53 5.27
N VAL A 97 16.06 26.47 4.40
CA VAL A 97 16.50 27.87 4.48
C VAL A 97 16.10 28.50 5.81
N ARG A 98 14.82 28.41 6.22
CA ARG A 98 14.36 29.01 7.48
C ARG A 98 15.06 28.44 8.70
N ARG A 99 15.28 27.12 8.73
CA ARG A 99 15.91 26.44 9.85
C ARG A 99 17.36 26.90 10.06
N ALA A 100 18.15 26.94 8.99
CA ALA A 100 19.52 27.46 9.06
C ALA A 100 19.56 28.97 9.37
N LEU A 101 18.68 29.75 8.75
CA LEU A 101 18.60 31.20 8.97
C LEU A 101 18.27 31.56 10.42
N GLY A 102 17.49 30.74 11.12
CA GLY A 102 17.17 30.93 12.54
C GLY A 102 18.38 30.95 13.48
N ARG A 103 19.56 30.51 13.02
CA ARG A 103 20.81 30.50 13.79
C ARG A 103 21.74 31.67 13.43
N LEU A 104 21.32 32.56 12.51
CA LEU A 104 22.16 33.66 11.99
C LEU A 104 22.64 34.61 13.08
N ALA A 105 21.80 34.90 14.09
CA ALA A 105 22.15 35.78 15.21
C ALA A 105 23.33 35.25 16.06
N GLU A 106 23.59 33.94 16.01
CA GLU A 106 24.71 33.29 16.71
C GLU A 106 25.99 33.22 15.86
N GLY A 107 25.93 33.73 14.62
CA GLY A 107 27.05 33.87 13.71
C GLY A 107 27.21 32.73 12.68
N PRO A 108 28.11 32.89 11.70
CA PRO A 108 28.26 31.96 10.57
C PRO A 108 28.55 30.51 10.98
N GLU A 109 29.34 30.30 12.03
CA GLU A 109 29.66 28.97 12.54
C GLU A 109 28.43 28.24 13.10
N ALA A 110 27.51 28.97 13.76
CA ALA A 110 26.26 28.38 14.26
C ALA A 110 25.32 27.98 13.11
N VAL A 111 25.28 28.77 12.04
CA VAL A 111 24.51 28.46 10.82
C VAL A 111 25.09 27.21 10.13
N LEU A 112 26.42 27.13 9.98
CA LEU A 112 27.08 25.97 9.40
C LEU A 112 26.89 24.71 10.26
N ALA A 113 27.00 24.83 11.58
CA ALA A 113 26.76 23.74 12.51
C ALA A 113 25.34 23.19 12.38
N GLU A 114 24.33 24.07 12.28
CA GLU A 114 22.94 23.67 12.05
C GLU A 114 22.74 22.98 10.70
N ALA A 115 23.24 23.57 9.61
CA ALA A 115 23.12 22.96 8.28
C ALA A 115 23.80 21.58 8.22
N THR A 116 24.94 21.42 8.91
CA THR A 116 25.65 20.13 9.02
C THR A 116 24.89 19.14 9.91
N ALA A 117 24.31 19.60 11.02
CA ALA A 117 23.45 18.78 11.88
C ALA A 117 22.23 18.27 11.10
N MET A 118 21.62 19.11 10.26
CA MET A 118 20.50 18.72 9.41
C MET A 118 20.85 17.60 8.42
N LEU A 119 22.06 17.59 7.85
CA LEU A 119 22.54 16.47 7.01
C LEU A 119 22.64 15.17 7.80
N ALA A 120 23.17 15.24 9.03
CA ALA A 120 23.31 14.07 9.90
C ALA A 120 21.94 13.55 10.39
N GLU A 121 21.02 14.46 10.72
CA GLU A 121 19.64 14.15 11.07
C GLU A 121 18.92 13.46 9.91
N ASP A 122 19.02 13.98 8.68
CA ASP A 122 18.42 13.35 7.50
C ASP A 122 18.91 11.91 7.31
N ALA A 123 20.23 11.68 7.42
CA ALA A 123 20.81 10.34 7.34
C ALA A 123 20.27 9.40 8.43
N ALA A 124 20.16 9.89 9.67
CA ALA A 124 19.67 9.10 10.80
C ALA A 124 18.17 8.77 10.66
N VAL A 125 17.36 9.77 10.29
CA VAL A 125 15.92 9.65 10.06
C VAL A 125 15.63 8.67 8.93
N ASN A 126 16.26 8.88 7.77
CA ASN A 126 16.07 8.02 6.60
C ASN A 126 16.56 6.59 6.86
N GLY A 127 17.69 6.43 7.55
CA GLY A 127 18.18 5.11 7.97
C GLY A 127 17.22 4.39 8.92
N ALA A 128 16.61 5.10 9.87
CA ALA A 128 15.62 4.52 10.78
C ALA A 128 14.34 4.13 10.03
N ALA A 129 13.82 4.99 9.15
CA ALA A 129 12.67 4.67 8.30
C ALA A 129 12.94 3.46 7.40
N ALA A 130 14.12 3.43 6.76
CA ALA A 130 14.53 2.35 5.87
C ALA A 130 14.57 0.99 6.57
N ARG A 131 15.18 0.91 7.77
CA ARG A 131 15.23 -0.31 8.59
C ARG A 131 13.84 -0.79 9.00
N ARG A 132 13.00 0.12 9.50
CA ARG A 132 11.62 -0.22 9.91
C ARG A 132 10.79 -0.70 8.72
N ALA A 133 10.95 -0.09 7.55
CA ALA A 133 10.27 -0.51 6.34
C ALA A 133 10.79 -1.87 5.86
N ALA A 134 12.10 -2.15 5.95
CA ALA A 134 12.66 -3.45 5.61
C ALA A 134 12.11 -4.57 6.51
N ASP A 135 11.99 -4.31 7.82
CA ASP A 135 11.37 -5.23 8.77
C ASP A 135 9.90 -5.50 8.42
N LEU A 136 9.15 -4.45 8.07
CA LEU A 136 7.76 -4.57 7.66
C LEU A 136 7.63 -5.37 6.36
N VAL A 137 8.42 -5.06 5.32
CA VAL A 137 8.41 -5.80 4.05
C VAL A 137 8.60 -7.30 4.32
N ARG A 138 9.60 -7.66 5.13
CA ARG A 138 9.87 -9.05 5.53
C ARG A 138 8.68 -9.74 6.22
N SER A 139 7.83 -9.00 6.93
CA SER A 139 6.64 -9.54 7.59
C SER A 139 5.42 -9.65 6.66
N LEU A 140 5.43 -8.94 5.52
CA LEU A 140 4.33 -8.88 4.56
C LEU A 140 4.55 -9.78 3.34
N THR A 141 5.79 -10.18 3.08
CA THR A 141 6.17 -10.94 1.88
C THR A 141 6.64 -12.36 2.23
N PRO A 142 6.64 -13.30 1.26
CA PRO A 142 7.13 -14.67 1.47
C PRO A 142 8.58 -14.73 1.96
N ASP A 143 8.92 -15.79 2.69
CA ASP A 143 10.28 -16.04 3.17
C ASP A 143 11.19 -16.61 2.06
N ARG A 144 11.53 -15.74 1.11
CA ARG A 144 12.53 -15.98 0.05
C ARG A 144 13.13 -14.66 -0.43
N PRO A 145 14.21 -14.67 -1.21
CA PRO A 145 14.66 -13.49 -1.93
C PRO A 145 13.52 -12.86 -2.75
N LEU A 146 13.34 -11.55 -2.57
CA LEU A 146 12.20 -10.77 -3.04
C LEU A 146 12.47 -10.11 -4.38
N ARG A 147 11.42 -10.00 -5.18
CA ARG A 147 11.37 -9.24 -6.42
C ARG A 147 10.68 -7.93 -6.10
N LEU A 148 11.43 -6.84 -6.02
CA LEU A 148 10.91 -5.55 -5.59
C LEU A 148 10.64 -4.66 -6.80
N LEU A 149 9.64 -3.79 -6.73
CA LEU A 149 9.42 -2.74 -7.73
C LEU A 149 9.52 -1.36 -7.07
N THR A 150 10.18 -0.42 -7.74
CA THR A 150 10.26 0.97 -7.27
C THR A 150 10.09 1.96 -8.42
N HIS A 151 9.77 3.20 -8.06
CA HIS A 151 9.44 4.27 -8.98
C HIS A 151 10.15 5.57 -8.59
N CYS A 152 10.55 6.37 -9.58
CA CYS A 152 11.38 7.56 -9.41
C CYS A 152 12.77 7.25 -8.82
N ASN A 153 13.36 8.22 -8.12
CA ASN A 153 14.59 8.07 -7.37
C ASN A 153 14.39 8.58 -5.94
N THR A 154 14.68 7.70 -4.98
CA THR A 154 14.49 7.90 -3.54
C THR A 154 15.74 7.47 -2.77
N GLY A 155 16.89 7.45 -3.44
CA GLY A 155 18.19 7.09 -2.87
C GLY A 155 18.91 8.26 -2.23
N ARG A 156 20.22 8.09 -2.04
CA ARG A 156 21.07 9.16 -1.48
C ARG A 156 21.07 10.41 -2.36
N LEU A 157 20.84 10.25 -3.67
CA LEU A 157 20.75 11.36 -4.61
C LEU A 157 19.52 12.24 -4.35
N ALA A 158 18.45 11.71 -3.76
CA ALA A 158 17.22 12.45 -3.47
C ALA A 158 17.15 13.02 -2.03
N THR A 159 17.93 12.46 -1.09
CA THR A 159 17.90 12.87 0.32
C THR A 159 19.15 13.64 0.75
N ALA A 160 20.32 13.03 0.53
CA ALA A 160 21.71 13.45 0.82
C ALA A 160 22.51 12.18 1.12
N ALA A 161 21.85 11.25 1.80
CA ALA A 161 22.40 10.08 2.44
C ALA A 161 21.28 9.02 2.61
N VAL A 162 21.63 7.73 2.51
CA VAL A 162 20.75 6.54 2.64
C VAL A 162 19.68 6.44 1.55
N GLY A 163 18.74 7.40 1.53
CA GLY A 163 17.48 7.32 0.79
C GLY A 163 16.33 6.81 1.66
N THR A 164 15.12 6.87 1.12
CA THR A 164 13.90 6.35 1.76
C THR A 164 13.55 4.97 1.20
N ALA A 165 12.73 4.88 0.16
CA ALA A 165 12.34 3.59 -0.44
C ALA A 165 13.53 2.86 -1.06
N LEU A 166 14.42 3.55 -1.78
CA LEU A 166 15.66 2.94 -2.24
C LEU A 166 16.59 2.59 -1.07
N GLY A 167 16.59 3.38 0.00
CA GLY A 167 17.29 3.04 1.25
C GLY A 167 16.79 1.72 1.85
N THR A 168 15.48 1.49 1.86
CA THR A 168 14.86 0.21 2.27
C THR A 168 15.30 -0.94 1.37
N ILE A 169 15.34 -0.73 0.06
CA ILE A 169 15.79 -1.75 -0.91
C ILE A 169 17.25 -2.11 -0.67
N LEU A 170 18.12 -1.12 -0.44
CA LEU A 170 19.54 -1.34 -0.16
C LEU A 170 19.72 -2.08 1.18
N GLU A 171 18.98 -1.70 2.22
CA GLU A 171 18.96 -2.41 3.51
C GLU A 171 18.50 -3.87 3.33
N LEU A 172 17.46 -4.13 2.54
CA LEU A 172 17.03 -5.51 2.23
C LEU A 172 18.09 -6.28 1.44
N ALA A 173 18.82 -5.62 0.53
CA ALA A 173 19.89 -6.24 -0.25
C ALA A 173 21.09 -6.60 0.63
N GLU A 174 21.49 -5.72 1.56
CA GLU A 174 22.53 -6.01 2.56
C GLU A 174 22.17 -7.21 3.44
N ARG A 175 20.87 -7.41 3.71
CA ARG A 175 20.33 -8.59 4.42
C ARG A 175 20.19 -9.84 3.54
N GLY A 176 20.62 -9.81 2.27
CA GLY A 176 20.48 -10.92 1.33
C GLY A 176 19.03 -11.26 0.95
N CYS A 177 18.10 -10.32 1.12
CA CYS A 177 16.67 -10.53 0.92
C CYS A 177 16.17 -10.11 -0.47
N VAL A 178 17.03 -9.63 -1.37
CA VAL A 178 16.64 -9.13 -2.70
C VAL A 178 17.10 -10.12 -3.77
N ALA A 179 16.16 -10.65 -4.54
CA ALA A 179 16.44 -11.39 -5.77
C ALA A 179 16.72 -10.43 -6.93
N GLU A 180 15.87 -9.42 -7.09
CA GLU A 180 15.95 -8.43 -8.16
C GLU A 180 15.09 -7.20 -7.82
N VAL A 181 15.48 -6.05 -8.37
CA VAL A 181 14.67 -4.82 -8.36
C VAL A 181 14.24 -4.46 -9.78
N LEU A 182 12.94 -4.39 -10.03
CA LEU A 182 12.39 -3.70 -11.19
C LEU A 182 12.35 -2.20 -10.91
N VAL A 183 12.98 -1.43 -11.78
CA VAL A 183 13.10 0.01 -11.68
C VAL A 183 12.33 0.64 -12.83
N ASP A 184 11.19 1.24 -12.53
CA ASP A 184 10.45 1.99 -13.52
C ASP A 184 11.31 3.11 -14.09
N GLU A 185 11.32 3.30 -15.41
CA GLU A 185 12.15 4.31 -16.05
C GLU A 185 11.82 5.73 -15.54
N THR A 186 10.55 5.96 -15.21
CA THR A 186 9.98 7.19 -14.65
C THR A 186 10.01 8.36 -15.64
N ARG A 187 9.21 8.29 -16.70
CA ARG A 187 9.03 9.43 -17.62
C ARG A 187 8.36 10.63 -16.91
N PRO A 188 8.60 11.87 -17.39
CA PRO A 188 9.45 12.21 -18.53
C PRO A 188 10.95 12.31 -18.22
N LEU A 189 11.34 12.53 -16.96
CA LEU A 189 12.71 12.90 -16.59
C LEU A 189 13.68 11.70 -16.44
N LEU A 190 13.14 10.49 -16.51
CA LEU A 190 13.86 9.22 -16.44
C LEU A 190 14.65 9.03 -15.14
N GLN A 191 14.07 9.42 -14.01
CA GLN A 191 14.76 9.34 -12.72
C GLN A 191 15.13 7.90 -12.37
N GLY A 192 14.23 6.94 -12.59
CA GLY A 192 14.52 5.56 -12.26
C GLY A 192 15.60 4.98 -13.17
N ALA A 193 15.47 5.15 -14.49
CA ALA A 193 16.45 4.65 -15.46
C ALA A 193 17.84 5.31 -15.32
N ARG A 194 17.91 6.60 -14.94
CA ARG A 194 19.18 7.34 -14.90
C ARG A 194 19.84 7.36 -13.54
N LEU A 195 19.07 7.41 -12.46
CA LEU A 195 19.59 7.60 -11.10
C LEU A 195 19.42 6.35 -10.25
N THR A 196 18.22 5.79 -10.16
CA THR A 196 17.96 4.61 -9.32
C THR A 196 18.73 3.40 -9.82
N ALA A 197 18.69 3.14 -11.12
CA ALA A 197 19.49 2.11 -11.77
C ALA A 197 21.01 2.33 -11.54
N TRP A 198 21.47 3.59 -11.59
CA TRP A 198 22.87 3.91 -11.34
C TRP A 198 23.27 3.65 -9.87
N GLU A 199 22.43 4.03 -8.90
CA GLU A 199 22.68 3.77 -7.48
C GLU A 199 22.67 2.27 -7.15
N LEU A 200 21.74 1.50 -7.73
CA LEU A 200 21.68 0.05 -7.58
C LEU A 200 22.90 -0.64 -8.21
N GLY A 201 23.32 -0.18 -9.39
CA GLY A 201 24.53 -0.67 -10.05
C GLY A 201 25.79 -0.38 -9.23
N GLU A 202 25.91 0.80 -8.64
CA GLU A 202 27.02 1.14 -7.74
C GLU A 202 27.04 0.22 -6.50
N ALA A 203 25.87 -0.15 -5.97
CA ALA A 203 25.71 -1.04 -4.83
C ALA A 203 25.76 -2.54 -5.20
N ALA A 204 25.97 -2.88 -6.47
CA ALA A 204 25.93 -4.25 -7.00
C ALA A 204 24.63 -5.02 -6.67
N VAL A 205 23.49 -4.31 -6.56
CA VAL A 205 22.17 -4.92 -6.37
C VAL A 205 21.60 -5.31 -7.74
N PRO A 206 21.12 -6.55 -7.96
CA PRO A 206 20.54 -6.96 -9.23
C PRO A 206 19.29 -6.13 -9.58
N TYR A 207 19.24 -5.57 -10.79
CA TYR A 207 18.10 -4.79 -11.25
C TYR A 207 17.85 -4.92 -12.75
N ARG A 208 16.61 -4.63 -13.16
CA ARG A 208 16.22 -4.39 -14.55
C ARG A 208 15.38 -3.12 -14.65
N ILE A 209 15.59 -2.36 -15.72
CA ILE A 209 14.75 -1.20 -16.03
C ILE A 209 13.43 -1.70 -16.62
N CYS A 210 12.32 -1.20 -16.09
CA CYS A 210 10.97 -1.45 -16.54
C CYS A 210 10.43 -0.16 -17.18
N VAL A 211 9.84 -0.23 -18.38
CA VAL A 211 9.09 0.92 -18.89
C VAL A 211 7.84 1.10 -18.04
N ASP A 212 7.43 2.33 -17.75
CA ASP A 212 6.36 2.61 -16.77
C ASP A 212 5.06 1.83 -17.07
N SER A 213 4.71 1.69 -18.36
CA SER A 213 3.51 0.97 -18.81
C SER A 213 3.59 -0.56 -18.70
N ALA A 214 4.75 -1.13 -18.40
CA ALA A 214 4.94 -2.57 -18.26
C ALA A 214 4.82 -3.05 -16.80
N ALA A 215 4.77 -2.15 -15.82
CA ALA A 215 4.75 -2.50 -14.41
C ALA A 215 3.55 -3.41 -14.05
N ALA A 216 2.35 -3.10 -14.53
CA ALA A 216 1.17 -3.93 -14.29
C ALA A 216 1.30 -5.33 -14.92
N ALA A 217 1.89 -5.43 -16.12
CA ALA A 217 2.16 -6.72 -16.75
C ALA A 217 3.20 -7.54 -15.96
N ALA A 218 4.22 -6.88 -15.41
CA ALA A 218 5.20 -7.53 -14.53
C ALA A 218 4.55 -8.06 -13.25
N MET A 219 3.64 -7.28 -12.64
CA MET A 219 2.85 -7.73 -11.48
C MET A 219 1.99 -8.94 -11.83
N ALA A 220 1.27 -8.92 -12.96
CA ALA A 220 0.44 -10.04 -13.42
C ALA A 220 1.23 -11.34 -13.67
N GLN A 221 2.51 -11.23 -14.03
CA GLN A 221 3.42 -12.37 -14.24
C GLN A 221 4.08 -12.85 -12.93
N GLY A 222 3.74 -12.27 -11.78
CA GLY A 222 4.36 -12.61 -10.49
C GLY A 222 5.82 -12.17 -10.37
N LEU A 223 6.23 -11.15 -11.14
CA LEU A 223 7.60 -10.61 -11.09
C LEU A 223 7.78 -9.57 -9.97
N VAL A 224 6.76 -9.31 -9.16
CA VAL A 224 6.78 -8.29 -8.10
C VAL A 224 6.13 -8.84 -6.84
N ASP A 225 6.87 -8.82 -5.74
CA ASP A 225 6.43 -9.25 -4.41
C ASP A 225 6.01 -8.06 -3.53
N CYS A 226 6.57 -6.87 -3.79
CA CYS A 226 6.29 -5.65 -3.04
C CYS A 226 6.68 -4.42 -3.87
N VAL A 227 5.86 -3.36 -3.79
CA VAL A 227 6.14 -2.05 -4.38
C VAL A 227 6.59 -1.10 -3.26
N LEU A 228 7.75 -0.45 -3.45
CA LEU A 228 8.34 0.52 -2.52
C LEU A 228 8.53 1.86 -3.20
N VAL A 229 7.88 2.91 -2.71
CA VAL A 229 7.98 4.27 -3.24
C VAL A 229 8.25 5.29 -2.15
N GLY A 230 8.78 6.45 -2.54
CA GLY A 230 8.90 7.62 -1.66
C GLY A 230 7.62 8.44 -1.61
N ALA A 231 7.73 9.66 -1.08
CA ALA A 231 6.69 10.66 -1.14
C ALA A 231 7.31 12.07 -1.25
N ASP A 232 6.59 12.97 -1.90
CA ASP A 232 6.88 14.40 -1.89
C ASP A 232 6.04 15.13 -0.83
N ARG A 233 4.79 14.68 -0.60
CA ARG A 233 3.90 15.20 0.45
C ARG A 233 2.87 14.15 0.86
N ILE A 234 2.54 14.10 2.15
CA ILE A 234 1.50 13.22 2.70
C ILE A 234 0.48 14.08 3.45
N ALA A 235 -0.79 14.01 3.08
CA ALA A 235 -1.89 14.71 3.77
C ALA A 235 -2.27 13.98 5.08
N ASP A 236 -3.11 14.61 5.93
CA ASP A 236 -3.43 14.08 7.24
C ASP A 236 -4.10 12.70 7.23
N ASN A 237 -4.96 12.44 6.24
CA ASN A 237 -5.58 11.14 6.02
C ASN A 237 -4.64 10.07 5.41
N GLY A 238 -3.40 10.42 5.08
CA GLY A 238 -2.41 9.53 4.44
C GLY A 238 -2.40 9.56 2.91
N ASP A 239 -3.25 10.35 2.26
CA ASP A 239 -3.17 10.54 0.80
C ASP A 239 -1.78 11.09 0.45
N THR A 240 -1.12 10.43 -0.48
CA THR A 240 0.30 10.65 -0.74
C THR A 240 0.48 11.20 -2.15
N ALA A 241 1.01 12.42 -2.23
CA ALA A 241 1.54 12.94 -3.48
C ALA A 241 2.97 12.45 -3.70
N ASN A 242 3.22 11.86 -4.87
CA ASN A 242 4.53 11.40 -5.29
C ASN A 242 4.65 11.53 -6.82
N LYS A 243 5.82 11.17 -7.36
CA LYS A 243 6.10 11.23 -8.80
C LYS A 243 4.97 10.62 -9.65
N ILE A 244 4.57 11.33 -10.72
CA ILE A 244 3.57 10.87 -11.69
C ILE A 244 3.88 9.43 -12.14
N GLY A 245 2.87 8.56 -12.06
CA GLY A 245 3.00 7.11 -12.23
C GLY A 245 2.77 6.34 -10.93
N THR A 246 2.99 6.95 -9.77
CA THR A 246 2.83 6.31 -8.45
C THR A 246 1.39 5.83 -8.23
N TYR A 247 0.39 6.66 -8.55
CA TYR A 247 -1.02 6.27 -8.44
C TYR A 247 -1.35 5.06 -9.32
N THR A 248 -0.83 5.03 -10.56
CA THR A 248 -1.05 3.91 -11.48
C THR A 248 -0.47 2.61 -10.92
N LEU A 249 0.73 2.67 -10.32
CA LEU A 249 1.33 1.52 -9.63
C LEU A 249 0.50 1.06 -8.43
N ALA A 250 -0.03 1.99 -7.64
CA ALA A 250 -0.86 1.65 -6.49
C ALA A 250 -2.17 0.98 -6.92
N VAL A 251 -2.77 1.40 -8.04
CA VAL A 251 -3.94 0.74 -8.63
C VAL A 251 -3.60 -0.66 -9.15
N ALA A 252 -2.46 -0.83 -9.82
CA ALA A 252 -2.03 -2.15 -10.31
C ALA A 252 -1.70 -3.11 -9.14
N ALA A 253 -0.96 -2.63 -8.13
CA ALA A 253 -0.66 -3.39 -6.93
C ALA A 253 -1.95 -3.75 -6.17
N ALA A 254 -2.84 -2.77 -6.03
CA ALA A 254 -4.31 -2.87 -5.94
C ALA A 254 -4.91 -4.20 -6.40
N HIS A 255 -5.00 -4.27 -7.71
CA HIS A 255 -5.63 -5.33 -8.46
C HIS A 255 -4.95 -6.71 -8.28
N HIS A 256 -3.63 -6.74 -8.08
CA HIS A 256 -2.86 -7.97 -8.00
C HIS A 256 -2.57 -8.46 -6.58
N GLY A 257 -3.15 -7.86 -5.54
CA GLY A 257 -2.89 -8.30 -4.15
C GLY A 257 -1.48 -7.99 -3.64
N ILE A 258 -0.72 -7.13 -4.33
CA ILE A 258 0.69 -6.83 -3.99
C ILE A 258 0.75 -5.70 -2.95
N PRO A 259 1.54 -5.86 -1.86
CA PRO A 259 1.80 -4.79 -0.89
C PRO A 259 2.39 -3.53 -1.55
N PHE A 260 1.82 -2.38 -1.24
CA PHE A 260 2.28 -1.08 -1.73
C PHE A 260 2.69 -0.19 -0.55
N LEU A 261 3.99 0.06 -0.40
CA LEU A 261 4.55 0.76 0.74
C LEU A 261 5.11 2.12 0.32
N VAL A 262 4.72 3.14 1.08
CA VAL A 262 5.32 4.48 1.03
C VAL A 262 6.33 4.58 2.17
N VAL A 263 7.57 4.93 1.85
CA VAL A 263 8.63 5.19 2.84
C VAL A 263 9.01 6.65 2.78
N ALA A 264 8.71 7.40 3.84
CA ALA A 264 8.95 8.82 3.91
C ALA A 264 9.07 9.30 5.36
N PRO A 265 9.95 10.27 5.66
CA PRO A 265 10.11 10.80 7.01
C PRO A 265 8.87 11.60 7.46
N GLU A 266 8.67 11.74 8.78
CA GLU A 266 7.55 12.51 9.35
C GLU A 266 7.48 13.97 8.84
N SER A 267 8.63 14.55 8.46
CA SER A 267 8.69 15.90 7.89
C SER A 267 8.00 16.03 6.53
N THR A 268 7.67 14.92 5.88
CA THR A 268 6.90 14.87 4.62
C THR A 268 5.40 15.02 4.85
N TRP A 269 4.95 14.89 6.11
CA TRP A 269 3.54 14.95 6.49
C TRP A 269 3.07 16.40 6.65
N ASP A 270 2.09 16.80 5.84
CA ASP A 270 1.46 18.11 5.88
C ASP A 270 0.12 18.01 6.62
N ARG A 271 0.17 18.17 7.95
CA ARG A 271 -1.02 18.11 8.82
C ARG A 271 -1.98 19.29 8.62
N THR A 272 -1.64 20.25 7.76
CA THR A 272 -2.55 21.37 7.43
C THR A 272 -3.52 20.99 6.32
N LEU A 273 -3.24 19.90 5.59
CA LEU A 273 -4.11 19.37 4.54
C LEU A 273 -4.88 18.15 5.09
N PRO A 274 -6.22 18.20 5.17
CA PRO A 274 -7.00 17.07 5.67
C PRO A 274 -6.91 15.84 4.74
N ASP A 275 -6.82 16.09 3.43
CA ASP A 275 -6.75 15.05 2.39
C ASP A 275 -5.91 15.51 1.19
N GLY A 276 -5.75 14.63 0.21
CA GLY A 276 -4.93 14.88 -0.97
C GLY A 276 -5.50 15.91 -1.95
N SER A 277 -6.77 16.31 -1.83
CA SER A 277 -7.41 17.25 -2.77
C SER A 277 -6.84 18.66 -2.69
N GLY A 278 -6.27 19.03 -1.55
CA GLY A 278 -5.59 20.32 -1.34
C GLY A 278 -4.15 20.37 -1.86
N ILE A 279 -3.60 19.26 -2.36
CA ILE A 279 -2.23 19.23 -2.87
C ILE A 279 -2.19 19.80 -4.29
N VAL A 280 -1.51 20.93 -4.44
CA VAL A 280 -1.28 21.56 -5.76
C VAL A 280 -0.26 20.76 -6.55
N ILE A 281 -0.65 20.28 -7.73
CA ILE A 281 0.21 19.51 -8.63
C ILE A 281 0.97 20.44 -9.58
N GLU A 282 2.30 20.34 -9.56
CA GLU A 282 3.19 21.06 -10.49
C GLU A 282 2.99 20.52 -11.92
N GLU A 283 2.57 21.36 -12.85
CA GLU A 283 2.64 21.07 -14.29
C GLU A 283 3.94 21.65 -14.86
N ARG A 284 4.65 20.84 -15.65
CA ARG A 284 6.00 21.16 -16.14
C ARG A 284 6.02 21.40 -17.64
N ASP A 285 7.14 21.96 -18.10
CA ASP A 285 7.37 22.30 -19.50
C ASP A 285 7.04 21.10 -20.43
N PRO A 286 6.16 21.29 -21.44
CA PRO A 286 5.87 20.30 -22.47
C PRO A 286 7.10 19.68 -23.13
N ALA A 287 8.22 20.42 -23.20
CA ALA A 287 9.48 19.96 -23.80
C ALA A 287 10.04 18.71 -23.12
N GLU A 288 9.76 18.47 -21.83
CA GLU A 288 10.18 17.24 -21.14
C GLU A 288 9.54 15.99 -21.75
N VAL A 289 8.32 16.13 -22.29
CA VAL A 289 7.59 15.05 -22.95
C VAL A 289 7.93 15.01 -24.44
N THR A 290 7.88 16.15 -25.13
CA THR A 290 8.04 16.21 -26.59
C THR A 290 9.47 16.07 -27.06
N HIS A 291 10.47 16.22 -26.18
CA HIS A 291 11.88 16.06 -26.52
C HIS A 291 12.57 15.02 -25.64
N TYR A 292 13.54 14.35 -26.23
CA TYR A 292 14.48 13.49 -25.52
C TYR A 292 15.90 13.82 -25.96
N ALA A 293 16.79 14.08 -24.99
CA ALA A 293 18.19 14.45 -25.25
C ALA A 293 18.36 15.57 -26.30
N GLY A 294 17.48 16.58 -26.25
CA GLY A 294 17.48 17.72 -27.20
C GLY A 294 16.89 17.42 -28.57
N THR A 295 16.40 16.20 -28.81
CA THR A 295 15.78 15.78 -30.08
C THR A 295 14.26 15.69 -29.92
N ALA A 296 13.50 16.26 -30.85
CA ALA A 296 12.05 16.14 -30.85
C ALA A 296 11.62 14.67 -31.05
N ALA A 297 10.74 14.19 -30.18
CA ALA A 297 10.15 12.85 -30.18
C ALA A 297 8.63 12.87 -30.42
N ALA A 298 8.03 14.06 -30.50
CA ALA A 298 6.61 14.28 -30.77
C ALA A 298 6.42 15.33 -31.89
N PRO A 299 5.23 15.42 -32.51
CA PRO A 299 4.89 16.49 -33.45
C PRO A 299 5.07 17.88 -32.83
N VAL A 300 5.46 18.87 -33.65
CA VAL A 300 5.81 20.24 -33.22
C VAL A 300 4.68 20.93 -32.44
N ASP A 301 3.42 20.72 -32.85
CA ASP A 301 2.24 21.38 -32.27
C ASP A 301 1.44 20.47 -31.33
N ALA A 302 2.05 19.39 -30.82
CA ALA A 302 1.37 18.48 -29.92
C ALA A 302 1.05 19.18 -28.58
N GLY A 303 -0.23 19.22 -28.21
CA GLY A 303 -0.65 19.58 -26.85
C GLY A 303 -0.15 18.54 -25.85
N VAL A 304 0.29 18.99 -24.68
CA VAL A 304 0.88 18.12 -23.64
C VAL A 304 0.18 18.35 -22.31
N TYR A 305 -0.13 17.24 -21.64
CA TYR A 305 -0.48 17.19 -20.23
C TYR A 305 0.71 16.58 -19.46
N ASN A 306 1.42 17.40 -18.67
CA ASN A 306 2.66 16.99 -18.00
C ASN A 306 2.63 17.33 -16.50
N PRO A 307 1.75 16.69 -15.71
CA PRO A 307 1.83 16.78 -14.26
C PRO A 307 3.10 16.07 -13.76
N ALA A 308 3.84 16.73 -12.88
CA ALA A 308 5.05 16.16 -12.29
C ALA A 308 4.77 15.13 -11.19
N PHE A 309 3.56 15.13 -10.64
CA PHE A 309 3.13 14.34 -9.51
C PHE A 309 1.68 13.86 -9.70
N ASP A 310 1.32 12.78 -9.02
CA ASP A 310 -0.07 12.37 -8.83
C ASP A 310 -0.33 12.12 -7.33
N VAL A 311 -1.60 11.95 -6.96
CA VAL A 311 -2.02 11.65 -5.59
C VAL A 311 -2.50 10.22 -5.52
N THR A 312 -1.84 9.41 -4.69
CA THR A 312 -2.24 8.05 -4.35
C THR A 312 -3.14 8.08 -3.11
N PRO A 313 -4.43 7.67 -3.21
CA PRO A 313 -5.30 7.65 -2.06
C PRO A 313 -4.86 6.64 -1.00
N ALA A 314 -5.02 6.98 0.28
CA ALA A 314 -4.59 6.15 1.42
C ALA A 314 -5.16 4.71 1.39
N ARG A 315 -6.35 4.52 0.80
CA ARG A 315 -6.98 3.20 0.64
C ARG A 315 -6.25 2.25 -0.33
N LEU A 316 -5.34 2.74 -1.16
CA LEU A 316 -4.52 1.91 -2.06
C LEU A 316 -3.14 1.59 -1.47
N ILE A 317 -2.77 2.28 -0.39
CA ILE A 317 -1.50 2.12 0.30
C ILE A 317 -1.67 1.01 1.33
N THR A 318 -0.73 0.08 1.38
CA THR A 318 -0.68 -0.96 2.42
C THR A 318 -0.15 -0.38 3.72
N ALA A 319 0.98 0.34 3.65
CA ALA A 319 1.51 1.05 4.79
C ALA A 319 2.34 2.28 4.39
N ILE A 320 2.31 3.29 5.25
CA ILE A 320 3.22 4.44 5.23
C ILE A 320 4.19 4.26 6.40
N VAL A 321 5.49 4.24 6.11
CA VAL A 321 6.54 4.00 7.11
C VAL A 321 7.44 5.23 7.23
N SER A 322 7.49 5.79 8.44
CA SER A 322 8.40 6.87 8.81
C SER A 322 9.52 6.37 9.73
N GLU A 323 10.33 7.27 10.27
CA GLU A 323 11.28 6.96 11.31
C GLU A 323 10.62 6.68 12.67
N ARG A 324 9.36 7.11 12.87
CA ARG A 324 8.66 7.03 14.17
C ARG A 324 7.49 6.07 14.21
N ARG A 325 6.74 5.94 13.12
CA ARG A 325 5.51 5.13 13.10
C ARG A 325 5.30 4.41 11.78
N THR A 326 4.42 3.42 11.83
CA THR A 326 3.90 2.73 10.67
C THR A 326 2.40 2.96 10.68
N VAL A 327 1.87 3.56 9.63
CA VAL A 327 0.43 3.79 9.48
C VAL A 327 -0.06 2.80 8.45
N SER A 328 -1.01 1.93 8.83
CA SER A 328 -1.74 1.12 7.86
C SER A 328 -2.47 2.06 6.92
N GLY A 329 -2.23 1.97 5.62
CA GLY A 329 -3.21 2.51 4.69
C GLY A 329 -4.45 1.62 4.75
N GLY A 330 -5.59 2.08 4.22
CA GLY A 330 -6.87 1.38 4.37
C GLY A 330 -6.95 -0.02 3.74
N ARG A 331 -5.83 -0.54 3.21
CA ARG A 331 -5.69 -1.85 2.57
C ARG A 331 -4.92 -2.81 3.47
N ALA A 332 -5.59 -3.87 3.91
CA ALA A 332 -4.92 -5.02 4.50
C ALA A 332 -3.99 -5.65 3.46
N ALA A 333 -2.72 -5.87 3.81
CA ALA A 333 -1.81 -6.66 2.99
C ALA A 333 -2.34 -8.10 2.92
N GLU A 334 -2.77 -8.56 1.75
CA GLU A 334 -2.99 -9.98 1.52
C GLU A 334 -1.61 -10.65 1.48
N ARG A 335 -1.20 -11.22 2.62
CA ARG A 335 0.03 -12.01 2.69
C ARG A 335 -0.10 -13.21 1.75
N GLY A 336 0.87 -13.35 0.84
CA GLY A 336 1.22 -14.63 0.26
C GLY A 336 1.70 -15.57 1.37
N THR A 337 0.76 -16.34 1.93
CA THR A 337 0.91 -17.54 2.76
C THR A 337 2.14 -17.63 3.68
N SER A 338 1.98 -17.21 4.94
CA SER A 338 2.18 -18.07 6.12
C SER A 338 1.42 -17.46 7.30
N ALA A 339 0.68 -18.31 8.02
CA ALA A 339 -0.15 -17.97 9.16
C ALA A 339 0.66 -17.34 10.32
N ASP A 340 -0.04 -16.51 11.11
CA ASP A 340 0.32 -15.95 12.43
C ASP A 340 1.43 -14.87 12.45
N THR A 341 1.32 -13.70 13.08
CA THR A 341 0.42 -13.14 14.11
C THR A 341 0.51 -11.60 14.07
N VAL A 342 -0.62 -10.90 14.03
CA VAL A 342 -0.82 -9.59 14.66
C VAL A 342 -2.19 -9.71 15.31
N VAL A 343 -2.31 -9.30 16.58
CA VAL A 343 -3.50 -9.48 17.42
C VAL A 343 -4.63 -8.58 16.93
N ASP A 344 -5.23 -8.96 15.81
CA ASP A 344 -6.58 -8.62 15.43
C ASP A 344 -7.48 -9.64 16.16
N ALA A 345 -8.57 -9.20 16.79
CA ALA A 345 -9.49 -10.13 17.43
C ALA A 345 -9.90 -11.18 16.39
N SER A 346 -9.86 -12.48 16.72
CA SER A 346 -10.17 -13.50 15.73
C SER A 346 -11.57 -13.28 15.17
N PRO A 347 -11.88 -13.67 13.92
CA PRO A 347 -13.24 -13.60 13.39
C PRO A 347 -14.27 -14.19 14.36
N SER A 348 -13.87 -15.27 15.07
CA SER A 348 -14.63 -15.87 16.15
C SER A 348 -14.90 -14.90 17.31
N ASP A 349 -13.89 -14.19 17.82
CA ASP A 349 -14.05 -13.21 18.91
C ASP A 349 -14.96 -12.05 18.51
N ARG A 350 -14.85 -11.59 17.26
CA ARG A 350 -15.68 -10.49 16.76
C ARG A 350 -17.12 -10.90 16.53
N ILE A 351 -17.34 -12.12 16.01
CA ILE A 351 -18.67 -12.72 15.96
C ILE A 351 -19.24 -12.82 17.38
N ALA A 352 -18.48 -13.37 18.34
CA ALA A 352 -18.92 -13.51 19.73
C ALA A 352 -19.34 -12.18 20.37
N ALA A 353 -18.58 -11.11 20.12
CA ALA A 353 -18.86 -9.77 20.67
C ALA A 353 -20.13 -9.12 20.09
N LEU A 354 -20.55 -9.53 18.90
CA LEU A 354 -21.69 -8.95 18.17
C LEU A 354 -22.91 -9.88 18.13
N LEU A 355 -22.75 -11.14 18.56
CA LEU A 355 -23.81 -12.14 18.59
C LEU A 355 -24.79 -11.84 19.71
N THR A 356 -26.05 -11.63 19.36
CA THR A 356 -27.13 -11.44 20.35
C THR A 356 -27.92 -12.73 20.51
N SER A 357 -28.40 -13.01 21.72
CA SER A 357 -29.16 -14.23 22.01
C SER A 357 -30.53 -13.89 22.57
N PHE A 358 -31.56 -14.54 22.03
CA PHE A 358 -32.96 -14.35 22.44
C PHE A 358 -33.53 -15.69 22.91
N PRO A 359 -33.76 -15.89 24.22
CA PRO A 359 -34.39 -17.11 24.73
C PRO A 359 -35.87 -17.19 24.33
N ASP A 360 -36.40 -18.41 24.30
CA ASP A 360 -37.79 -18.73 23.96
C ASP A 360 -38.26 -18.16 22.60
N CYS A 361 -37.37 -18.16 21.61
CA CYS A 361 -37.61 -17.61 20.28
C CYS A 361 -37.16 -18.61 19.19
N PRO A 362 -37.99 -18.91 18.17
CA PRO A 362 -39.35 -18.42 17.95
C PRO A 362 -40.41 -19.07 18.87
N GLU A 363 -40.02 -20.12 19.60
CA GLU A 363 -40.90 -20.90 20.48
C GLU A 363 -40.21 -21.18 21.83
N PRO A 364 -40.96 -21.48 22.90
CA PRO A 364 -40.39 -21.78 24.21
C PRO A 364 -39.34 -22.90 24.20
N GLY A 365 -38.22 -22.67 24.88
CA GLY A 365 -37.09 -23.60 24.96
C GLY A 365 -36.02 -23.46 23.88
N VAL A 366 -36.18 -22.53 22.93
CA VAL A 366 -35.19 -22.27 21.86
C VAL A 366 -34.43 -20.97 22.13
N VAL A 367 -33.09 -21.02 22.13
CA VAL A 367 -32.25 -19.82 22.20
C VAL A 367 -31.85 -19.40 20.79
N PHE A 368 -32.54 -18.40 20.25
CA PHE A 368 -32.24 -17.84 18.94
C PHE A 368 -30.94 -17.03 18.96
N ARG A 369 -29.98 -17.37 18.08
CA ARG A 369 -28.75 -16.60 17.88
C ARG A 369 -28.92 -15.65 16.71
N ASP A 370 -28.88 -14.36 17.01
CA ASP A 370 -29.07 -13.29 16.05
C ASP A 370 -27.72 -12.70 15.59
N LEU A 371 -27.56 -12.65 14.27
CA LEU A 371 -26.38 -12.17 13.57
C LEU A 371 -26.54 -10.73 13.06
N ALA A 372 -27.64 -10.04 13.37
CA ALA A 372 -27.86 -8.66 12.93
C ALA A 372 -26.70 -7.73 13.32
N GLY A 373 -26.14 -7.88 14.53
CA GLY A 373 -24.95 -7.13 14.96
C GLY A 373 -23.71 -7.41 14.12
N VAL A 374 -23.50 -8.68 13.74
CA VAL A 374 -22.40 -9.09 12.85
C VAL A 374 -22.54 -8.46 11.47
N TYR A 375 -23.77 -8.43 10.92
CA TYR A 375 -24.03 -7.84 9.61
C TYR A 375 -24.06 -6.31 9.60
N ALA A 376 -24.28 -5.68 10.75
CA ALA A 376 -24.27 -4.22 10.90
C ALA A 376 -22.87 -3.62 11.02
N GLU A 377 -21.86 -4.42 11.37
CA GLU A 377 -20.46 -3.97 11.48
C GLU A 377 -19.84 -3.72 10.09
N PRO A 378 -19.44 -2.49 9.76
CA PRO A 378 -18.88 -2.16 8.45
C PRO A 378 -17.66 -3.01 8.10
N GLY A 379 -17.70 -3.66 6.94
CA GLY A 379 -16.59 -4.47 6.42
C GLY A 379 -16.46 -5.88 7.02
N LEU A 380 -17.13 -6.19 8.14
CA LEU A 380 -17.00 -7.51 8.78
C LEU A 380 -17.51 -8.63 7.87
N LEU A 381 -18.63 -8.44 7.17
CA LEU A 381 -19.15 -9.45 6.24
C LEU A 381 -18.14 -9.82 5.14
N ALA A 382 -17.41 -8.84 4.60
CA ALA A 382 -16.36 -9.09 3.61
C ALA A 382 -15.16 -9.82 4.22
N GLN A 383 -14.79 -9.49 5.47
CA GLN A 383 -13.73 -10.20 6.20
C GLN A 383 -14.10 -11.65 6.49
N LEU A 384 -15.34 -11.91 6.92
CA LEU A 384 -15.86 -13.26 7.18
C LEU A 384 -15.86 -14.09 5.90
N ALA A 385 -16.39 -13.54 4.81
CA ALA A 385 -16.39 -14.20 3.51
C ALA A 385 -14.94 -14.46 3.01
N GLY A 386 -14.03 -13.50 3.16
CA GLY A 386 -12.61 -13.67 2.87
C GLY A 386 -11.90 -14.70 3.76
N HIS A 387 -12.41 -14.96 4.97
CA HIS A 387 -11.90 -16.03 5.83
C HIS A 387 -12.34 -17.41 5.33
N VAL A 388 -13.60 -17.54 4.90
CA VAL A 388 -14.15 -18.78 4.31
C VAL A 388 -13.42 -19.14 3.02
N THR A 389 -13.23 -18.20 2.09
CA THR A 389 -12.55 -18.46 0.80
C THR A 389 -11.11 -18.92 1.01
N ARG A 390 -10.40 -18.39 2.02
CA ARG A 390 -9.05 -18.83 2.37
C ARG A 390 -8.99 -20.23 2.96
N HIS A 391 -9.95 -20.61 3.81
CA HIS A 391 -9.93 -21.90 4.52
C HIS A 391 -10.43 -23.06 3.68
N LEU A 392 -11.48 -22.84 2.88
CA LEU A 392 -12.03 -23.87 2.00
C LEU A 392 -11.35 -23.90 0.62
N GLY A 393 -10.49 -22.92 0.33
CA GLY A 393 -9.69 -22.82 -0.90
C GLY A 393 -10.48 -22.41 -2.14
N ALA A 394 -9.77 -22.09 -3.24
CA ALA A 394 -10.36 -21.73 -4.53
C ALA A 394 -10.92 -22.94 -5.32
N GLY A 395 -11.41 -23.96 -4.62
CA GLY A 395 -11.77 -25.26 -5.19
C GLY A 395 -13.23 -25.44 -5.59
N PHE A 396 -14.07 -24.41 -5.49
CA PHE A 396 -15.48 -24.48 -5.84
C PHE A 396 -15.81 -23.59 -7.04
N ASP A 397 -16.69 -24.08 -7.90
CA ASP A 397 -17.16 -23.41 -9.11
C ASP A 397 -18.42 -22.56 -8.85
N ARG A 398 -19.08 -22.76 -7.70
CA ARG A 398 -20.38 -22.15 -7.37
C ARG A 398 -20.64 -22.07 -5.87
N ILE A 399 -21.37 -21.03 -5.46
CA ILE A 399 -21.95 -20.93 -4.12
C ILE A 399 -23.42 -21.38 -4.15
N LEU A 400 -23.81 -22.30 -3.27
CA LEU A 400 -25.21 -22.59 -2.96
C LEU A 400 -25.58 -21.97 -1.61
N ALA A 401 -26.33 -20.88 -1.63
CA ALA A 401 -26.77 -20.20 -0.41
C ALA A 401 -28.14 -20.75 0.05
N VAL A 402 -28.23 -21.11 1.32
CA VAL A 402 -29.38 -21.78 1.90
C VAL A 402 -30.35 -20.78 2.54
N GLU A 403 -31.51 -20.61 1.91
CA GLU A 403 -32.61 -19.74 2.37
C GLU A 403 -32.19 -18.30 2.73
N SER A 404 -33.12 -17.46 3.18
CA SER A 404 -32.90 -16.01 3.33
C SER A 404 -31.67 -15.62 4.16
N ARG A 405 -31.27 -16.41 5.15
CA ARG A 405 -30.13 -16.07 6.02
C ARG A 405 -28.78 -16.48 5.42
N GLY A 406 -28.69 -17.65 4.77
CA GLY A 406 -27.50 -18.04 4.02
C GLY A 406 -27.18 -17.10 2.86
N PHE A 407 -28.17 -16.35 2.35
CA PHE A 407 -27.97 -15.40 1.23
C PHE A 407 -27.01 -14.27 1.56
N VAL A 408 -26.95 -13.84 2.82
CA VAL A 408 -26.08 -12.71 3.22
C VAL A 408 -24.61 -13.09 3.04
N LEU A 409 -24.20 -14.19 3.65
CA LEU A 409 -22.84 -14.72 3.51
C LEU A 409 -22.59 -15.24 2.09
N GLY A 410 -23.55 -15.95 1.49
CA GLY A 410 -23.43 -16.51 0.15
C GLY A 410 -23.23 -15.45 -0.93
N SER A 411 -23.91 -14.31 -0.84
CA SER A 411 -23.73 -13.19 -1.78
C SER A 411 -22.35 -12.56 -1.66
N ALA A 412 -21.87 -12.35 -0.43
CA ALA A 412 -20.52 -11.83 -0.19
C ALA A 412 -19.44 -12.78 -0.74
N LEU A 413 -19.62 -14.10 -0.55
CA LEU A 413 -18.72 -15.12 -1.07
C LEU A 413 -18.70 -15.16 -2.60
N ALA A 414 -19.87 -15.13 -3.25
CA ALA A 414 -19.96 -15.16 -4.71
C ALA A 414 -19.26 -13.95 -5.34
N VAL A 415 -19.43 -12.75 -4.76
CA VAL A 415 -18.76 -11.52 -5.21
C VAL A 415 -17.24 -11.62 -5.02
N LEU A 416 -16.78 -12.06 -3.85
CA LEU A 416 -15.34 -12.13 -3.55
C LEU A 416 -14.63 -13.24 -4.34
N ALA A 417 -15.27 -14.39 -4.52
CA ALA A 417 -14.69 -15.52 -5.25
C ALA A 417 -14.87 -15.41 -6.78
N GLY A 418 -15.74 -14.53 -7.26
CA GLY A 418 -16.02 -14.36 -8.69
C GLY A 418 -16.75 -15.56 -9.32
N VAL A 419 -17.56 -16.29 -8.53
CA VAL A 419 -18.30 -17.48 -8.98
C VAL A 419 -19.82 -17.26 -8.95
N PRO A 420 -20.61 -18.02 -9.73
CA PRO A 420 -22.06 -17.94 -9.68
C PRO A 420 -22.64 -18.23 -8.29
N LEU A 421 -23.75 -17.54 -7.98
CA LEU A 421 -24.58 -17.77 -6.80
C LEU A 421 -25.88 -18.48 -7.21
N THR A 422 -26.18 -19.59 -6.56
CA THR A 422 -27.46 -20.30 -6.66
C THR A 422 -28.14 -20.32 -5.29
N LEU A 423 -29.48 -20.24 -5.27
CA LEU A 423 -30.26 -20.16 -4.04
C LEU A 423 -31.05 -21.45 -3.85
N ALA A 424 -30.87 -22.10 -2.70
CA ALA A 424 -31.79 -23.13 -2.22
C ALA A 424 -32.91 -22.47 -1.39
N ARG A 425 -34.16 -22.88 -1.60
CA ARG A 425 -35.34 -22.21 -1.01
C ARG A 425 -36.30 -23.20 -0.38
N LYS A 426 -37.13 -22.73 0.56
CA LYS A 426 -38.31 -23.50 1.03
C LYS A 426 -39.30 -23.81 -0.11
N PRO A 427 -40.15 -24.83 0.05
CA PRO A 427 -41.08 -25.25 -0.99
C PRO A 427 -41.98 -24.16 -1.56
N GLY A 428 -42.14 -24.19 -2.89
CA GLY A 428 -43.03 -23.29 -3.61
C GLY A 428 -42.51 -21.86 -3.79
N LYS A 429 -41.21 -21.63 -3.56
CA LYS A 429 -40.54 -20.35 -3.77
C LYS A 429 -39.71 -20.29 -5.05
N LEU A 430 -39.44 -21.43 -5.70
CA LEU A 430 -38.70 -21.52 -6.95
C LEU A 430 -39.64 -21.79 -8.14
N PRO A 431 -39.37 -21.19 -9.32
CA PRO A 431 -40.15 -21.47 -10.51
C PRO A 431 -39.70 -22.78 -11.19
N GLY A 432 -40.65 -23.49 -11.79
CA GLY A 432 -40.37 -24.67 -12.62
C GLY A 432 -40.06 -25.94 -11.83
N PRO A 433 -39.52 -26.98 -12.49
CA PRO A 433 -39.18 -28.25 -11.85
C PRO A 433 -38.05 -28.10 -10.83
N VAL A 434 -38.17 -28.77 -9.69
CA VAL A 434 -37.20 -28.72 -8.59
C VAL A 434 -36.72 -30.12 -8.17
N TYR A 435 -35.52 -30.18 -7.59
CA TYR A 435 -35.12 -31.22 -6.64
C TYR A 435 -35.65 -30.82 -5.25
N GLU A 436 -36.04 -31.80 -4.45
CA GLU A 436 -36.53 -31.59 -3.08
C GLU A 436 -35.76 -32.51 -2.13
N ALA A 437 -35.31 -31.98 -0.99
CA ALA A 437 -34.68 -32.74 0.09
C ALA A 437 -35.34 -32.37 1.43
N ALA A 438 -35.77 -33.39 2.17
CA ALA A 438 -36.32 -33.22 3.51
C ALA A 438 -35.22 -33.28 4.57
N TYR A 439 -35.40 -32.56 5.67
CA TYR A 439 -34.49 -32.62 6.81
C TYR A 439 -35.22 -32.48 8.15
N ASP A 440 -34.63 -33.11 9.17
CA ASP A 440 -35.14 -33.08 10.53
C ASP A 440 -34.64 -31.85 11.28
N LEU A 441 -35.59 -31.10 11.84
CA LEU A 441 -35.37 -30.01 12.79
C LEU A 441 -35.31 -30.58 14.23
N GLU A 442 -34.99 -29.73 15.20
CA GLU A 442 -35.03 -30.10 16.63
C GLU A 442 -36.44 -30.54 17.05
N TYR A 443 -37.47 -29.97 16.40
CA TYR A 443 -38.87 -30.40 16.47
C TYR A 443 -39.51 -30.30 15.07
N GLY A 444 -39.80 -31.44 14.43
CA GLY A 444 -40.46 -31.52 13.11
C GLY A 444 -39.53 -31.82 11.92
N SER A 445 -40.09 -31.81 10.71
CA SER A 445 -39.33 -31.89 9.44
C SER A 445 -39.70 -30.71 8.55
N ASP A 446 -38.71 -30.17 7.85
CA ASP A 446 -38.89 -29.13 6.82
C ASP A 446 -38.21 -29.60 5.52
N ARG A 447 -38.39 -28.83 4.45
CA ARG A 447 -37.89 -29.20 3.12
C ARG A 447 -37.16 -28.05 2.47
N LEU A 448 -36.22 -28.40 1.60
CA LEU A 448 -35.44 -27.47 0.79
C LEU A 448 -35.54 -27.89 -0.68
N GLU A 449 -35.74 -26.90 -1.55
CA GLU A 449 -35.84 -27.06 -2.99
C GLU A 449 -34.66 -26.39 -3.70
N LEU A 450 -34.26 -27.00 -4.82
CA LEU A 450 -33.29 -26.45 -5.78
C LEU A 450 -33.86 -26.61 -7.19
N GLN A 451 -33.83 -25.56 -7.99
CA GLN A 451 -34.34 -25.62 -9.37
C GLN A 451 -33.50 -26.59 -10.22
N LYS A 452 -34.15 -27.48 -10.98
CA LYS A 452 -33.45 -28.41 -11.87
C LYS A 452 -32.70 -27.62 -12.95
N GLY A 453 -31.41 -27.93 -13.11
CA GLY A 453 -30.51 -27.23 -14.04
C GLY A 453 -29.84 -25.96 -13.48
N ALA A 454 -30.09 -25.58 -12.21
CA ALA A 454 -29.43 -24.44 -11.57
C ALA A 454 -27.97 -24.72 -11.17
N ILE A 455 -27.57 -25.99 -11.17
CA ILE A 455 -26.21 -26.47 -10.95
C ILE A 455 -25.92 -27.47 -12.08
N ALA A 456 -24.77 -27.33 -12.72
CA ALA A 456 -24.36 -28.23 -13.79
C ALA A 456 -23.72 -29.50 -13.21
N PRO A 457 -23.93 -30.68 -13.82
CA PRO A 457 -23.26 -31.90 -13.39
C PRO A 457 -21.74 -31.75 -13.36
N GLY A 458 -21.09 -32.23 -12.30
CA GLY A 458 -19.64 -32.16 -12.09
C GLY A 458 -19.12 -30.84 -11.50
N GLU A 459 -19.96 -29.82 -11.32
CA GLU A 459 -19.55 -28.60 -10.61
C GLU A 459 -19.23 -28.90 -9.15
N ARG A 460 -18.22 -28.22 -8.61
CA ARG A 460 -17.86 -28.27 -7.19
C ARG A 460 -18.56 -27.13 -6.46
N VAL A 461 -19.45 -27.44 -5.53
CA VAL A 461 -20.37 -26.47 -4.92
C VAL A 461 -20.06 -26.29 -3.44
N LEU A 462 -19.88 -25.03 -3.02
CA LEU A 462 -19.78 -24.65 -1.62
C LEU A 462 -21.19 -24.30 -1.09
N CYS A 463 -21.70 -25.07 -0.13
CA CYS A 463 -22.99 -24.80 0.50
C CYS A 463 -22.81 -23.90 1.73
N VAL A 464 -23.63 -22.86 1.83
CA VAL A 464 -23.45 -21.82 2.84
C VAL A 464 -24.77 -21.52 3.56
N ASP A 465 -24.70 -21.46 4.88
CA ASP A 465 -25.79 -21.00 5.74
C ASP A 465 -25.23 -20.05 6.81
N ASP A 466 -26.08 -19.48 7.65
CA ASP A 466 -25.66 -18.57 8.72
C ASP A 466 -25.34 -19.31 10.03
N VAL A 467 -26.20 -20.25 10.44
CA VAL A 467 -26.11 -20.97 11.72
C VAL A 467 -26.23 -22.48 11.52
N LEU A 468 -25.28 -23.24 12.04
CA LEU A 468 -25.34 -24.69 12.17
C LEU A 468 -25.91 -25.10 13.54
N ALA A 469 -27.16 -25.57 13.55
CA ALA A 469 -27.78 -26.22 14.70
C ALA A 469 -27.69 -27.75 14.58
N THR A 470 -28.78 -28.43 14.21
CA THR A 470 -28.81 -29.90 14.01
C THR A 470 -28.11 -30.37 12.73
N GLY A 471 -27.70 -29.45 11.84
CA GLY A 471 -27.13 -29.77 10.53
C GLY A 471 -28.13 -30.23 9.48
N GLY A 472 -29.43 -30.23 9.78
CA GLY A 472 -30.48 -30.64 8.84
C GLY A 472 -30.47 -29.83 7.54
N THR A 473 -30.47 -28.50 7.62
CA THR A 473 -30.57 -27.64 6.43
C THR A 473 -29.39 -27.79 5.48
N LEU A 474 -28.16 -27.84 6.01
CA LEU A 474 -26.95 -28.04 5.19
C LEU A 474 -26.83 -29.47 4.64
N SER A 475 -27.33 -30.48 5.37
CA SER A 475 -27.41 -31.86 4.88
C SER A 475 -28.40 -31.95 3.70
N ALA A 476 -29.56 -31.30 3.80
CA ALA A 476 -30.48 -31.19 2.67
C ALA A 476 -29.86 -30.43 1.49
N ALA A 477 -29.12 -29.34 1.74
CA ALA A 477 -28.42 -28.62 0.68
C ALA A 477 -27.37 -29.49 -0.03
N ALA A 478 -26.58 -30.27 0.71
CA ALA A 478 -25.64 -31.24 0.15
C ALA A 478 -26.36 -32.30 -0.72
N ALA A 479 -27.47 -32.86 -0.23
CA ALA A 479 -28.27 -33.83 -0.98
C ALA A 479 -28.86 -33.23 -2.28
N LEU A 480 -29.25 -31.95 -2.29
CA LEU A 480 -29.71 -31.26 -3.50
C LEU A 480 -28.59 -31.08 -4.54
N VAL A 481 -27.37 -30.77 -4.09
CA VAL A 481 -26.18 -30.70 -4.96
C VAL A 481 -25.92 -32.06 -5.61
N GLU A 482 -25.91 -33.12 -4.81
CA GLU A 482 -25.69 -34.49 -5.29
C GLU A 482 -26.80 -34.96 -6.24
N ALA A 483 -28.07 -34.64 -5.96
CA ALA A 483 -29.19 -34.93 -6.84
C ALA A 483 -29.10 -34.20 -8.20
N GLY A 484 -28.43 -33.04 -8.23
CA GLY A 484 -28.07 -32.31 -9.44
C GLY A 484 -26.88 -32.91 -10.21
N GLY A 485 -26.21 -33.93 -9.67
CA GLY A 485 -25.02 -34.54 -10.25
C GLY A 485 -23.73 -33.75 -10.03
N ALA A 486 -23.71 -32.86 -9.04
CA ALA A 486 -22.56 -32.03 -8.67
C ALA A 486 -21.86 -32.55 -7.40
N GLU A 487 -20.66 -32.06 -7.12
CA GLU A 487 -19.85 -32.43 -5.94
C GLU A 487 -19.98 -31.36 -4.85
N VAL A 488 -20.15 -31.78 -3.60
CA VAL A 488 -20.10 -30.87 -2.45
C VAL A 488 -18.63 -30.58 -2.11
N ALA A 489 -18.16 -29.39 -2.50
CA ALA A 489 -16.79 -28.94 -2.26
C ALA A 489 -16.52 -28.65 -0.77
N GLY A 490 -17.55 -28.25 -0.04
CA GLY A 490 -17.50 -27.96 1.38
C GLY A 490 -18.77 -27.27 1.87
N LEU A 491 -18.81 -27.04 3.17
CA LEU A 491 -19.91 -26.41 3.90
C LEU A 491 -19.34 -25.26 4.75
N ALA A 492 -20.04 -24.13 4.80
CA ALA A 492 -19.63 -22.98 5.61
C ALA A 492 -20.80 -22.37 6.40
N VAL A 493 -20.56 -22.02 7.66
CA VAL A 493 -21.49 -21.25 8.50
C VAL A 493 -20.77 -20.15 9.27
N VAL A 494 -21.50 -19.09 9.65
CA VAL A 494 -20.98 -18.06 10.55
C VAL A 494 -20.86 -18.61 11.97
N VAL A 495 -21.90 -19.29 12.47
CA VAL A 495 -21.93 -19.81 13.84
C VAL A 495 -22.31 -21.30 13.84
N ALA A 496 -21.61 -22.11 14.63
CA ALA A 496 -22.05 -23.46 14.98
C ALA A 496 -22.46 -23.56 16.45
N LEU A 497 -23.59 -24.22 16.73
CA LEU A 497 -24.09 -24.47 18.07
C LEU A 497 -23.62 -25.86 18.53
N ALA A 498 -22.73 -25.89 19.52
CA ALA A 498 -22.21 -27.15 20.05
C ALA A 498 -23.32 -27.93 20.79
N GLY A 499 -23.24 -29.26 20.76
CA GLY A 499 -24.16 -30.13 21.50
C GLY A 499 -25.49 -30.43 20.81
N LEU A 500 -25.74 -29.90 19.60
CA LEU A 500 -26.93 -30.20 18.79
C LEU A 500 -26.70 -31.25 17.69
N GLY A 501 -25.51 -31.85 17.61
CA GLY A 501 -25.22 -32.97 16.69
C GLY A 501 -24.95 -32.58 15.23
N GLY A 502 -24.88 -31.28 14.92
CA GLY A 502 -24.75 -30.79 13.54
C GLY A 502 -23.44 -31.15 12.85
N ARG A 503 -22.31 -31.09 13.57
CA ARG A 503 -20.99 -31.45 13.01
C ARG A 503 -20.91 -32.95 12.72
N GLU A 504 -21.42 -33.78 13.62
CA GLU A 504 -21.45 -35.24 13.49
C GLU A 504 -22.27 -35.65 12.26
N ARG A 505 -23.44 -35.02 12.08
CA ARG A 505 -24.31 -35.23 10.91
C ARG A 505 -23.64 -34.90 9.58
N LEU A 506 -22.72 -33.92 9.58
CA LEU A 506 -22.06 -33.42 8.37
C LEU A 506 -20.61 -33.91 8.22
N SER A 507 -20.20 -34.91 9.00
CA SER A 507 -18.83 -35.45 9.03
C SER A 507 -18.31 -35.98 7.69
N GLY A 508 -19.20 -36.27 6.73
CA GLY A 508 -18.86 -36.66 5.37
C GLY A 508 -18.35 -35.53 4.47
N HIS A 509 -18.43 -34.27 4.91
CA HIS A 509 -18.04 -33.11 4.11
C HIS A 509 -17.08 -32.18 4.87
N PRO A 510 -16.16 -31.48 4.19
CA PRO A 510 -15.41 -30.39 4.80
C PRO A 510 -16.35 -29.31 5.33
N LEU A 511 -16.29 -29.01 6.62
CA LEU A 511 -17.16 -28.03 7.28
C LEU A 511 -16.35 -26.97 8.01
N LEU A 512 -16.58 -25.71 7.65
CA LEU A 512 -16.04 -24.55 8.34
C LEU A 512 -17.14 -23.82 9.11
N ALA A 513 -16.91 -23.59 10.41
CA ALA A 513 -17.70 -22.67 11.21
C ALA A 513 -16.78 -21.53 11.68
N LEU A 514 -17.18 -20.28 11.45
CA LEU A 514 -16.35 -19.12 11.80
C LEU A 514 -16.33 -18.83 13.32
N HIS A 515 -17.36 -19.28 14.03
CA HIS A 515 -17.47 -19.20 15.48
C HIS A 515 -18.24 -20.42 16.03
N GLU A 516 -17.93 -20.85 17.25
CA GLU A 516 -18.58 -21.97 17.92
C GLU A 516 -19.12 -21.54 19.29
N VAL A 517 -20.42 -21.77 19.51
CA VAL A 517 -21.12 -21.42 20.75
C VAL A 517 -21.27 -22.69 21.59
N THR A 518 -20.67 -22.72 22.78
CA THR A 518 -20.65 -23.90 23.66
C THR A 518 -21.92 -24.06 24.50
N ASP A 519 -22.62 -22.97 24.82
CA ASP A 519 -23.83 -22.97 25.65
C ASP A 519 -25.09 -22.90 24.77
N ALA A 520 -25.41 -23.97 24.04
CA ALA A 520 -26.51 -23.97 23.06
C ALA A 520 -27.92 -24.07 23.67
N LYS A 521 -28.04 -24.34 24.98
CA LYS A 521 -29.32 -24.52 25.69
C LYS A 521 -29.65 -23.37 26.63
#